data_AF-K1YIG6-F1
#
_entry.id   AF-K1YIG6-F1
#
_cell.length_a   1.000
_cell.length_b   1.000
_cell.length_c   1.000
_cell.angle_alpha   90.00
_cell.angle_beta   90.00
_cell.angle_gamma   90.00
#
_symmetry.space_group_name_H-M   'P 1'
#
loop_
_entity.id
_entity.type
_entity.pdbx_description
1 polymer ?
#
loop_
_entity_poly.entity_id
_entity_poly.type
_entity_poly.pdbx_seq_one_letter_code
_entity_poly.pdbx_strand_id
1 'polypeptide(L)'
;MTQEAVEKFLGRLLTDDGFRQRAIVSLADACREEGYRLSSEELRAVNQDYFDLLEQLAGQLDRSIKRFSPAEPEECGRESRLSQPAND
;
A
#
# COMPACT_ATOMS: atom_id res chain seq x y z
N MET A 1 -14.58 7.82 -16.19
CA MET A 1 -14.09 6.47 -16.54
C MET A 1 -15.20 5.41 -16.35
N THR A 2 -14.99 4.11 -16.61
CA THR A 2 -16.00 3.08 -16.28
C THR A 2 -16.00 2.80 -14.77
N GLN A 3 -17.11 2.33 -14.21
CA GLN A 3 -17.21 1.99 -12.79
C GLN A 3 -16.14 0.97 -12.35
N GLU A 4 -15.87 -0.03 -13.19
CA GLU A 4 -14.80 -1.02 -12.97
C GLU A 4 -13.42 -0.35 -12.84
N ALA A 5 -13.15 0.70 -13.61
CA ALA A 5 -11.89 1.44 -13.51
C ALA A 5 -11.79 2.22 -12.19
N VAL A 6 -12.91 2.76 -11.69
CA VAL A 6 -12.99 3.40 -10.36
C VAL A 6 -12.63 2.39 -9.28
N GLU A 7 -13.27 1.22 -9.30
CA GLU A 7 -13.05 0.17 -8.30
C GLU A 7 -11.62 -0.34 -8.30
N LYS A 8 -11.03 -0.55 -9.49
CA LYS A 8 -9.62 -0.92 -9.63
C LYS A 8 -8.68 0.17 -9.12
N PHE A 9 -8.99 1.44 -9.38
CA PHE A 9 -8.20 2.57 -8.90
C PHE A 9 -8.24 2.68 -7.37
N LEU A 10 -9.44 2.64 -6.78
CA LEU A 10 -9.62 2.72 -5.33
C LEU A 10 -9.00 1.53 -4.61
N GLY A 11 -9.21 0.31 -5.14
CA GLY A 11 -8.58 -0.89 -4.63
C GLY A 11 -7.05 -0.78 -4.64
N ARG A 12 -6.48 -0.15 -5.67
CA ARG A 12 -5.03 0.05 -5.75
C ARG A 12 -4.53 1.12 -4.81
N LEU A 13 -5.20 2.26 -4.68
CA LEU A 13 -4.87 3.25 -3.64
C LEU A 13 -4.82 2.61 -2.24
N LEU A 14 -5.74 1.69 -1.97
CA LEU A 14 -5.86 1.06 -0.66
C LEU A 14 -4.83 -0.06 -0.42
N THR A 15 -4.52 -0.86 -1.43
CA THR A 15 -3.70 -2.09 -1.28
C THR A 15 -2.25 -1.96 -1.77
N ASP A 16 -1.92 -0.91 -2.51
CA ASP A 16 -0.59 -0.67 -3.10
C ASP A 16 0.02 0.59 -2.47
N ASP A 17 0.86 0.37 -1.44
CA ASP A 17 1.50 1.44 -0.68
C ASP A 17 2.39 2.31 -1.58
N GLY A 18 3.08 1.70 -2.55
CA GLY A 18 3.93 2.42 -3.49
C GLY A 18 3.12 3.30 -4.44
N PHE A 19 1.99 2.81 -4.95
CA PHE A 19 1.09 3.62 -5.77
C PHE A 19 0.48 4.77 -4.96
N ARG A 20 0.03 4.52 -3.72
CA ARG A 20 -0.54 5.56 -2.86
C ARG A 20 0.46 6.69 -2.58
N GLN A 21 1.71 6.37 -2.28
CA GLN A 21 2.76 7.37 -2.06
C GLN A 21 3.01 8.24 -3.32
N ARG A 22 3.05 7.63 -4.52
CA ARG A 22 3.14 8.40 -5.78
C ARG A 22 1.90 9.28 -6.00
N ALA A 23 0.72 8.76 -5.71
CA ALA A 23 -0.55 9.47 -5.89
C ALA A 23 -0.70 10.67 -4.93
N ILE A 24 -0.16 10.60 -3.71
CA ILE A 24 -0.10 11.74 -2.77
C ILE A 24 0.75 12.87 -3.34
N VAL A 25 1.86 12.55 -4.02
CA VAL A 25 2.74 13.56 -4.64
C VAL A 25 2.07 14.15 -5.89
N SER A 26 1.55 13.31 -6.78
CA SER A 26 0.82 13.73 -7.97
C SER A 26 -0.13 12.62 -8.43
N LEU A 27 -1.41 12.77 -8.09
CA LEU A 27 -2.44 11.82 -8.50
C LEU A 27 -2.57 11.75 -10.02
N ALA A 28 -2.49 12.90 -10.70
CA ALA A 28 -2.63 12.97 -12.14
C ALA A 28 -1.52 12.18 -12.86
N ASP A 29 -0.27 12.31 -12.41
CA ASP A 29 0.86 11.60 -13.00
C ASP A 29 0.81 10.11 -12.67
N ALA A 30 0.55 9.75 -11.41
CA ALA A 30 0.43 8.36 -11.00
C ALA A 30 -0.68 7.63 -11.78
N CYS A 31 -1.83 8.28 -11.99
CA CYS A 31 -2.90 7.72 -12.80
C CYS A 31 -2.53 7.58 -14.27
N ARG A 32 -1.84 8.57 -14.85
CA ARG A 32 -1.38 8.52 -16.23
C ARG A 32 -0.38 7.38 -16.47
N GLU A 33 0.56 7.17 -15.55
CA GLU A 33 1.57 6.09 -15.62
C GLU A 33 0.93 4.70 -15.57
N GLU A 34 -0.11 4.53 -14.77
CA GLU A 34 -0.84 3.26 -14.63
C GLU A 34 -1.98 3.10 -15.64
N GLY A 35 -2.18 4.06 -16.55
CA GLY A 35 -3.20 4.01 -17.60
C GLY A 35 -4.62 4.34 -17.13
N TYR A 36 -4.80 4.85 -15.90
CA TYR A 36 -6.08 5.37 -15.42
C TYR A 36 -6.37 6.72 -16.08
N ARG A 37 -7.54 6.82 -16.72
CA ARG A 37 -8.01 8.06 -17.37
C ARG A 37 -9.08 8.72 -16.51
N LEU A 38 -8.64 9.36 -15.43
CA LEU A 38 -9.51 10.19 -14.59
C LEU A 38 -9.83 11.50 -15.29
N SER A 39 -11.08 11.93 -15.19
CA SER A 39 -11.49 13.29 -15.54
C SER A 39 -10.99 14.28 -14.49
N SER A 40 -11.03 15.57 -14.82
CA SER A 40 -10.68 16.63 -13.86
C SER A 40 -11.61 16.66 -12.64
N GLU A 41 -12.87 16.24 -12.79
CA GLU A 41 -13.82 16.13 -11.68
C GLU A 41 -13.47 14.94 -10.78
N GLU A 42 -13.14 13.79 -11.37
CA GLU A 42 -12.73 12.59 -10.64
C GLU A 42 -11.41 12.82 -9.89
N LEU A 43 -10.46 13.56 -10.47
CA LEU A 43 -9.23 13.98 -9.79
C LEU A 43 -9.52 14.90 -8.60
N ARG A 44 -10.46 15.85 -8.74
CA ARG A 44 -10.83 16.78 -7.65
C ARG A 44 -11.59 16.10 -6.52
N ALA A 45 -12.34 15.03 -6.81
CA ALA A 45 -13.05 14.26 -5.81
C ALA A 45 -12.08 13.53 -4.86
N VAL A 46 -10.87 13.22 -5.31
CA VAL A 46 -9.79 12.64 -4.51
C VAL A 46 -8.94 13.77 -3.94
N ASN A 47 -9.33 14.28 -2.77
CA ASN A 47 -8.65 15.35 -2.06
C ASN A 47 -7.70 14.81 -0.97
N GLN A 48 -7.01 15.71 -0.25
CA GLN A 48 -6.09 15.32 0.81
C GLN A 48 -6.79 14.52 1.93
N ASP A 49 -7.96 14.96 2.39
CA ASP A 49 -8.73 14.24 3.43
C ASP A 49 -9.05 12.80 3.00
N TYR A 50 -9.32 12.58 1.70
CA TYR A 50 -9.54 11.26 1.14
C TYR A 50 -8.29 10.39 1.22
N PHE A 51 -7.10 10.96 0.96
CA PHE A 51 -5.84 10.25 1.11
C PHE A 51 -5.55 9.89 2.57
N ASP A 52 -5.80 10.80 3.51
CA ASP A 52 -5.57 10.55 4.94
C ASP A 52 -6.48 9.41 5.45
N LEU A 53 -7.71 9.33 4.97
CA LEU A 53 -8.63 8.21 5.27
C LEU A 53 -8.15 6.90 4.66
N LEU A 54 -7.69 6.92 3.40
CA LEU A 54 -7.16 5.73 2.74
C LEU A 54 -5.88 5.23 3.39
N GLU A 55 -5.00 6.13 3.84
CA GLU A 55 -3.79 5.75 4.55
C GLU A 55 -4.09 5.08 5.89
N GLN A 56 -5.04 5.62 6.67
CA GLN A 56 -5.49 5.00 7.91
C GLN A 56 -6.08 3.60 7.67
N LEU A 57 -6.96 3.46 6.67
CA LEU A 57 -7.56 2.17 6.34
C LEU A 57 -6.52 1.19 5.82
N ALA A 58 -5.60 1.63 4.96
CA ALA A 58 -4.50 0.82 4.48
C ALA A 58 -3.61 0.34 5.64
N GLY A 59 -3.41 1.15 6.69
CA GLY A 59 -2.68 0.77 7.90
C GLY A 59 -3.33 -0.38 8.68
N GLN A 60 -4.64 -0.56 8.55
CA GLN A 60 -5.41 -1.62 9.22
C GLN A 60 -5.57 -2.89 8.37
N LEU A 61 -5.29 -2.82 7.07
CA LEU A 61 -5.40 -3.98 6.20
C LEU A 61 -4.34 -5.03 6.54
N ASP A 62 -4.77 -6.29 6.52
CA ASP A 62 -3.86 -7.44 6.61
C ASP A 62 -2.79 -7.36 5.51
N ARG A 63 -1.54 -7.67 5.85
CA ARG A 63 -0.44 -7.57 4.87
C ARG A 63 -0.60 -8.53 3.69
N SER A 64 -1.29 -9.66 3.87
CA SER A 64 -1.51 -10.66 2.82
C SER A 64 -2.35 -10.14 1.64
N ILE A 65 -3.18 -9.11 1.87
CA ILE A 65 -3.99 -8.47 0.81
C ILE A 65 -3.32 -7.24 0.21
N LYS A 66 -2.17 -6.81 0.74
CA LYS A 66 -1.38 -5.70 0.20
C LYS A 66 -0.46 -6.19 -0.91
N ARG A 67 -0.37 -5.42 -1.99
CA ARG A 67 0.37 -5.80 -3.20
C ARG A 67 1.88 -5.58 -3.08
N PHE A 68 2.29 -4.64 -2.21
CA PHE A 68 3.68 -4.26 -1.98
C PHE A 68 3.89 -3.76 -0.55
N SER A 69 3.58 -4.58 0.46
CA SER A 69 4.14 -4.28 1.79
C SER A 69 5.65 -4.46 1.68
N PRO A 70 6.50 -3.45 2.00
CA PRO A 70 7.89 -3.77 2.26
C PRO A 70 7.89 -4.86 3.32
N ALA A 71 8.55 -5.99 3.02
CA ALA A 71 8.74 -7.02 4.01
C ALA A 71 9.30 -6.31 5.26
N GLU A 72 8.68 -6.52 6.42
CA GLU A 72 9.34 -6.11 7.65
C GLU A 72 10.75 -6.71 7.62
N PRO A 73 11.76 -6.03 8.16
CA PRO A 73 12.94 -6.76 8.56
C PRO A 73 12.46 -7.91 9.45
N GLU A 74 12.66 -9.15 9.00
CA GLU A 74 12.45 -10.33 9.83
C GLU A 74 13.13 -10.03 11.17
N GLU A 75 12.42 -10.22 12.29
CA GLU A 75 13.03 -10.07 13.61
C GLU A 75 14.23 -11.01 13.70
N CYS A 76 15.42 -10.47 13.41
CA CYS A 76 16.68 -11.16 13.59
C CYS A 76 16.90 -11.30 15.09
N GLY A 77 16.52 -12.45 15.63
CA GLY A 77 16.99 -12.94 16.91
C GLY A 77 15.96 -12.95 18.03
N ARG A 78 15.42 -14.15 18.30
CA ARG A 78 15.34 -14.65 19.68
C ARG A 78 15.94 -16.06 19.77
N GLU A 79 17.21 -16.04 20.21
CA GLU A 79 17.82 -16.94 21.18
C GLU A 79 18.20 -18.38 20.78
N SER A 80 19.47 -18.46 20.37
CA SER A 80 20.44 -19.46 20.80
C SER A 80 20.27 -19.88 22.27
N ARG A 81 20.00 -21.17 22.53
CA ARG A 81 20.62 -22.00 23.58
C ARG A 81 20.00 -23.40 23.63
N LEU A 82 20.55 -24.32 22.83
CA LEU A 82 20.70 -25.70 23.28
C LEU A 82 22.19 -25.97 23.40
N SER A 83 22.68 -25.70 24.61
CA SER A 83 23.98 -26.12 25.09
C SER A 83 24.12 -27.63 24.91
N GLN A 84 25.07 -28.05 24.10
CA GLN A 84 25.68 -29.37 24.22
C GLN A 84 26.36 -29.45 25.59
N PRO A 85 26.17 -30.52 26.38
CA PRO A 85 27.17 -30.89 27.36
C PRO A 85 28.25 -31.75 26.68
N ALA A 86 29.50 -31.30 26.80
CA ALA A 86 30.68 -32.13 26.59
C ALA A 86 31.01 -32.87 27.90
N ASN A 87 31.25 -34.17 27.78
CA ASN A 87 32.02 -35.11 28.62
C ASN A 87 31.74 -35.25 30.13
N ASP A 88 31.53 -36.50 30.56
CA ASP A 88 32.57 -37.28 31.24
C ASP A 88 32.71 -38.64 30.54
#